data_AF-A0A1E4YA24-F1
#
_entry.id   AF-A0A1E4YA24-F1
#
_cell.length_a   1.000
_cell.length_b   1.000
_cell.length_c   1.000
_cell.angle_alpha   90.00
_cell.angle_beta   90.00
_cell.angle_gamma   90.00
#
_symmetry.space_group_name_H-M   'P 1'
#
loop_
_entity.id
_entity.type
_entity.pdbx_description
1 polymer ?
#
loop_
_entity_poly.entity_id
_entity_poly.type
_entity_poly.pdbx_seq_one_letter_code
_entity_poly.pdbx_strand_id
1 'polypeptide(L)'
;MDEIEDYLKQDNLIKEVVFSDFTETQYIGEFVENNFSESSDLSEIEYPYPHFMSGTISIKMTMPFRLQKEYGARFLGSLKSENLEITIVYGGHFPVVYVSTDVIEDDPSAAVSLLWKHMKKNLTEKNGIDFHMLGPSPFHADFFIYETDERKYDVEYEESYGYDIVNFYIQKGRNLQDVKFDCQDRIKQEISTYYSIINTKNNVGTNISNLAILIDKNTNFKRKTFSFWPKNQKLDIYDALIKLEKIQTQIEGAERYYKEELNTIEQKFGFIAINPKITYEIENLKDNKVGPYKNILSTMKDRYSLETTSNSAVKGAIAGVIVGYFLPYSKDIILYIMPIIKRIALSII
;
A
#
# COMPACT_ATOMS: atom_id res chain seq x y z
N MET A 1 -23.11 0.70 -11.44
CA MET A 1 -22.74 -0.35 -12.43
C MET A 1 -23.11 0.11 -13.82
N ASP A 2 -24.36 0.54 -14.02
CA ASP A 2 -24.88 1.11 -15.28
C ASP A 2 -23.95 2.19 -15.89
N GLU A 3 -23.44 3.13 -15.10
CA GLU A 3 -22.52 4.17 -15.60
C GLU A 3 -21.19 3.62 -16.14
N ILE A 4 -20.63 2.56 -15.52
CA ILE A 4 -19.42 1.90 -16.00
C ILE A 4 -19.72 1.11 -17.27
N GLU A 5 -20.86 0.42 -17.30
CA GLU A 5 -21.33 -0.30 -18.47
C GLU A 5 -21.53 0.63 -19.67
N ASP A 6 -22.22 1.76 -19.46
CA ASP A 6 -22.47 2.78 -20.45
C ASP A 6 -21.16 3.39 -20.94
N TYR A 7 -20.23 3.69 -20.03
CA TYR A 7 -18.89 4.19 -20.38
C TYR A 7 -18.12 3.21 -21.27
N LEU A 8 -18.06 1.93 -20.88
CA LEU A 8 -17.37 0.89 -21.65
C LEU A 8 -18.02 0.69 -23.03
N LYS A 9 -19.36 0.71 -23.10
CA LYS A 9 -20.11 0.54 -24.36
C LYS A 9 -19.95 1.70 -25.36
N GLN A 10 -19.33 2.82 -24.97
CA GLN A 10 -18.99 3.88 -25.92
C GLN A 10 -17.90 3.46 -26.91
N ASP A 11 -17.11 2.45 -26.57
CA ASP A 11 -16.15 1.85 -27.49
C ASP A 11 -16.83 0.79 -28.37
N ASN A 12 -16.89 1.06 -29.68
CA ASN A 12 -17.48 0.16 -30.67
C ASN A 12 -16.75 -1.19 -30.80
N LEU A 13 -15.53 -1.32 -30.25
CA LEU A 13 -14.81 -2.58 -30.19
C LEU A 13 -15.35 -3.51 -29.11
N ILE A 14 -15.98 -2.97 -28.06
CA ILE A 14 -16.61 -3.74 -26.99
C ILE A 14 -17.94 -4.30 -27.49
N LYS A 15 -18.11 -5.62 -27.38
CA LYS A 15 -19.30 -6.36 -27.85
C LYS A 15 -20.22 -6.74 -26.72
N GLU A 16 -19.67 -7.03 -25.57
CA GLU A 16 -20.41 -7.51 -24.41
C GLU A 16 -19.69 -7.07 -23.14
N VAL A 17 -20.46 -6.67 -22.13
CA VAL A 17 -20.00 -6.42 -20.77
C VAL A 17 -20.94 -7.15 -19.83
N VAL A 18 -20.39 -7.97 -18.93
CA VAL A 18 -21.14 -8.75 -17.96
C VAL A 18 -20.60 -8.46 -16.57
N PHE A 19 -21.48 -8.07 -15.65
CA PHE A 19 -21.19 -7.92 -14.23
C PHE A 19 -21.71 -9.17 -13.52
N SER A 20 -20.85 -9.81 -12.72
CA SER A 20 -21.18 -11.02 -11.97
C SER A 20 -20.68 -10.91 -10.54
N ASP A 21 -21.40 -11.54 -9.61
CA ASP A 21 -21.04 -11.62 -8.18
C ASP A 21 -20.89 -10.28 -7.45
N PHE A 22 -21.54 -9.23 -7.96
CA PHE A 22 -21.69 -7.96 -7.24
C PHE A 22 -22.98 -7.99 -6.39
N THR A 23 -22.86 -7.61 -5.12
CA THR A 23 -24.02 -7.30 -4.28
C THR A 23 -24.22 -5.78 -4.17
N GLU A 24 -25.46 -5.32 -3.98
CA GLU A 24 -25.78 -3.88 -3.87
C GLU A 24 -24.98 -3.16 -2.77
N THR A 25 -24.49 -3.90 -1.77
CA THR A 25 -23.70 -3.41 -0.64
C THR A 25 -22.20 -3.35 -0.88
N GLN A 26 -21.69 -3.81 -2.03
CA GLN A 26 -20.24 -3.98 -2.31
C GLN A 26 -19.60 -2.79 -3.03
N TYR A 27 -20.36 -1.74 -3.33
CA TYR A 27 -19.81 -0.50 -3.86
C TYR A 27 -19.26 0.34 -2.71
N ILE A 28 -17.93 0.44 -2.62
CA ILE A 28 -17.25 1.29 -1.64
C ILE A 28 -16.74 2.52 -2.37
N GLY A 29 -17.59 3.55 -2.39
CA GLY A 29 -17.35 4.85 -2.98
C GLY A 29 -18.67 5.46 -3.39
N GLU A 30 -18.82 6.78 -3.32
CA GLU A 30 -19.78 7.45 -4.20
C GLU A 30 -19.09 7.58 -5.57
N PHE A 31 -19.82 7.62 -6.68
CA PHE A 31 -19.23 8.11 -7.94
C PHE A 31 -18.85 9.58 -7.68
N VAL A 32 -17.61 9.82 -7.27
CA VAL A 32 -17.15 11.17 -7.02
C VAL A 32 -16.91 11.79 -8.39
N GLU A 33 -17.86 12.61 -8.85
CA GLU A 33 -17.57 13.57 -9.92
C GLU A 33 -16.30 14.32 -9.53
N ASN A 34 -15.23 14.18 -10.32
CA ASN A 34 -13.87 14.66 -10.06
C ASN A 34 -12.99 13.79 -9.14
N ASN A 35 -13.02 12.46 -9.29
CA ASN A 35 -11.91 11.58 -8.87
C ASN A 35 -10.66 11.80 -9.75
N PHE A 36 -10.21 13.05 -9.87
CA PHE A 36 -8.88 13.36 -10.37
C PHE A 36 -7.92 13.11 -9.22
N SER A 37 -7.22 11.98 -9.27
CA SER A 37 -5.96 11.91 -8.54
C SER A 37 -5.02 12.91 -9.22
N GLU A 38 -4.70 14.04 -8.56
CA GLU A 38 -3.70 14.99 -9.09
C GLU A 38 -2.33 14.33 -9.28
N SER A 39 -2.09 13.20 -8.62
CA SER A 39 -0.91 12.35 -8.78
C SER A 39 -1.28 10.98 -9.37
N SER A 40 -0.51 10.49 -10.32
CA SER A 40 -0.60 9.10 -10.78
C SER A 40 0.09 8.12 -9.80
N ASP A 41 0.34 8.52 -8.55
CA ASP A 41 1.14 7.76 -7.60
C ASP A 41 0.25 6.82 -6.77
N LEU A 42 0.49 5.51 -6.91
CA LEU A 42 -0.22 4.46 -6.19
C LEU A 42 -0.08 4.58 -4.66
N SER A 43 0.94 5.28 -4.19
CA SER A 43 1.13 5.50 -2.74
C SER A 43 0.15 6.50 -2.15
N GLU A 44 -0.58 7.27 -2.96
CA GLU A 44 -1.53 8.29 -2.51
C GLU A 44 -3.00 7.83 -2.59
N ILE A 45 -3.29 6.75 -3.33
CA ILE A 45 -4.65 6.19 -3.43
C ILE A 45 -4.83 5.03 -2.45
N GLU A 46 -5.87 5.11 -1.61
CA GLU A 46 -6.22 4.01 -0.71
C GLU A 46 -6.81 2.82 -1.49
N TYR A 47 -7.59 3.12 -2.53
CA TYR A 47 -8.21 2.14 -3.42
C TYR A 47 -8.25 2.65 -4.87
N PRO A 48 -8.03 1.77 -5.87
CA PRO A 48 -8.19 2.16 -7.28
C PRO A 48 -9.66 2.35 -7.61
N TYR A 49 -9.99 3.44 -8.29
CA TYR A 49 -11.32 3.68 -8.84
C TYR A 49 -11.53 2.97 -10.20
N PRO A 50 -12.71 2.38 -10.47
CA PRO A 50 -13.78 2.09 -9.50
C PRO A 50 -13.34 0.99 -8.53
N HIS A 51 -13.69 1.13 -7.25
CA HIS A 51 -13.37 0.12 -6.24
C HIS A 51 -14.61 -0.68 -5.85
N PHE A 52 -14.54 -1.99 -6.04
CA PHE A 52 -15.53 -2.93 -5.55
C PHE A 52 -14.88 -3.88 -4.55
N MET A 53 -15.62 -4.25 -3.51
CA MET A 53 -15.15 -5.25 -2.54
C MET A 53 -14.94 -6.63 -3.17
N SER A 54 -15.88 -7.03 -4.02
CA SER A 54 -15.82 -8.27 -4.76
C SER A 54 -16.70 -8.17 -5.99
N GLY A 55 -16.51 -9.12 -6.90
CA GLY A 55 -17.27 -9.23 -8.14
C GLY A 55 -16.34 -9.32 -9.34
N THR A 56 -16.93 -9.62 -10.48
CA THR A 56 -16.19 -9.85 -11.72
C THR A 56 -16.84 -9.07 -12.86
N ILE A 57 -16.04 -8.28 -13.56
CA ILE A 57 -16.42 -7.61 -14.81
C ILE A 57 -15.79 -8.39 -15.96
N SER A 58 -16.61 -8.95 -16.84
CA SER A 58 -16.17 -9.65 -18.05
C SER A 58 -16.52 -8.82 -19.27
N ILE A 59 -15.53 -8.53 -20.11
CA ILE A 59 -15.65 -7.69 -21.30
C ILE A 59 -15.21 -8.52 -22.50
N LYS A 60 -16.07 -8.65 -23.51
CA LYS A 60 -15.67 -9.19 -24.82
C LYS A 60 -15.41 -8.05 -25.78
N MET A 61 -14.22 -8.02 -26.36
CA MET A 61 -13.76 -6.98 -27.26
C MET A 61 -13.25 -7.62 -28.55
N THR A 62 -13.58 -7.03 -29.70
CA THR A 62 -12.99 -7.41 -30.99
C THR A 62 -12.06 -6.29 -31.43
N MET A 63 -10.75 -6.56 -31.46
CA MET A 63 -9.72 -5.65 -31.94
C MET A 63 -9.22 -6.08 -33.33
N PRO A 64 -9.66 -5.41 -34.41
CA PRO A 64 -9.27 -5.77 -35.77
C PRO A 64 -7.76 -5.74 -35.98
N PHE A 65 -7.21 -6.66 -36.78
CA PHE A 65 -5.78 -6.73 -37.11
C PHE A 65 -5.21 -5.42 -37.62
N ARG A 66 -6.03 -4.61 -38.32
CA ARG A 66 -5.64 -3.26 -38.76
C ARG A 66 -5.28 -2.37 -37.57
N LEU A 67 -6.06 -2.40 -36.49
CA LEU A 67 -5.77 -1.66 -35.26
C LEU A 67 -4.63 -2.30 -34.48
N GLN A 68 -4.55 -3.64 -34.44
CA GLN A 68 -3.41 -4.31 -33.81
C GLN A 68 -2.09 -3.89 -34.46
N LYS A 69 -2.03 -3.81 -35.79
CA LYS A 69 -0.86 -3.32 -36.53
C LYS A 69 -0.57 -1.85 -36.27
N GLU A 70 -1.61 -1.03 -36.12
CA GLU A 70 -1.49 0.39 -35.77
C GLU A 70 -0.86 0.57 -34.38
N TYR A 71 -1.29 -0.22 -33.40
CA TYR A 71 -0.80 -0.15 -32.02
C TYR A 71 0.53 -0.90 -31.82
N GLY A 72 0.76 -2.01 -32.51
CA GLY A 72 1.87 -2.94 -32.34
C GLY A 72 3.22 -2.51 -32.92
N ALA A 73 3.40 -1.25 -33.32
CA ALA A 73 4.57 -0.75 -34.06
C ALA A 73 5.93 -1.45 -33.77
N ARG A 74 6.57 -1.95 -34.84
CA ARG A 74 7.93 -2.51 -35.01
C ARG A 74 8.44 -3.63 -34.08
N PHE A 75 7.94 -3.78 -32.86
CA PHE A 75 8.51 -4.72 -31.87
C PHE A 75 7.49 -5.64 -31.21
N LEU A 76 6.20 -5.30 -31.22
CA LEU A 76 5.14 -6.15 -30.70
C LEU A 76 4.54 -6.94 -31.86
N GLY A 77 4.47 -8.26 -31.71
CA GLY A 77 3.77 -9.11 -32.67
C GLY A 77 2.29 -8.71 -32.80
N SER A 78 1.67 -9.09 -33.91
CA SER A 78 0.20 -9.14 -33.96
C SER A 78 -0.24 -10.44 -33.29
N LEU A 79 -1.39 -10.38 -32.60
CA LEU A 79 -2.05 -11.59 -32.14
C LEU A 79 -2.52 -12.41 -33.36
N LYS A 80 -2.72 -13.71 -33.15
CA LYS A 80 -3.44 -14.58 -34.09
C LYS A 80 -4.95 -14.37 -33.99
N SER A 81 -5.46 -13.91 -32.84
CA SER A 81 -6.87 -13.56 -32.62
C SER A 81 -7.18 -12.07 -32.84
N GLU A 82 -8.41 -11.77 -33.26
CA GLU A 82 -9.03 -10.44 -33.10
C GLU A 82 -9.92 -10.37 -31.86
N ASN A 83 -10.26 -11.49 -31.22
CA ASN A 83 -11.19 -11.58 -30.11
C ASN A 83 -10.43 -11.63 -28.77
N LEU A 84 -10.70 -10.65 -27.93
CA LEU A 84 -10.18 -10.55 -26.58
C LEU A 84 -11.31 -10.72 -25.58
N GLU A 85 -11.06 -11.50 -24.56
CA GLU A 85 -11.88 -11.57 -23.35
C GLU A 85 -11.06 -10.98 -22.20
N ILE A 86 -11.55 -9.88 -21.65
CA ILE A 86 -10.95 -9.19 -20.51
C ILE A 86 -11.78 -9.51 -19.28
N THR A 87 -11.16 -10.04 -18.23
CA THR A 87 -11.82 -10.34 -16.96
C THR A 87 -11.16 -9.53 -15.86
N ILE A 88 -11.90 -8.64 -15.22
CA ILE A 88 -11.47 -7.85 -14.07
C ILE A 88 -12.09 -8.47 -12.83
N VAL A 89 -11.27 -9.08 -11.98
CA VAL A 89 -11.74 -9.74 -10.76
C VAL A 89 -11.39 -8.90 -9.54
N TYR A 90 -12.39 -8.54 -8.75
CA TYR A 90 -12.24 -7.84 -7.48
C TYR A 90 -12.18 -8.84 -6.32
N GLY A 91 -11.22 -8.64 -5.41
CA GLY A 91 -10.94 -9.56 -4.30
C GLY A 91 -10.44 -8.84 -3.04
N GLY A 92 -11.20 -7.83 -2.58
CA GLY A 92 -10.95 -7.11 -1.32
C GLY A 92 -9.94 -5.98 -1.41
N HIS A 93 -8.78 -6.22 -2.02
CA HIS A 93 -7.68 -5.22 -1.97
C HIS A 93 -7.45 -4.54 -3.31
N PHE A 94 -7.08 -5.29 -4.35
CA PHE A 94 -6.82 -4.74 -5.67
C PHE A 94 -7.44 -5.63 -6.76
N PRO A 95 -8.01 -5.03 -7.83
CA PRO A 95 -8.51 -5.81 -8.95
C PRO A 95 -7.36 -6.44 -9.73
N VAL A 96 -7.57 -7.68 -10.19
CA VAL A 96 -6.66 -8.37 -11.10
C VAL A 96 -7.31 -8.47 -12.46
N VAL A 97 -6.57 -8.08 -13.50
CA VAL A 97 -7.05 -8.09 -14.88
C VAL A 97 -6.42 -9.27 -15.63
N TYR A 98 -7.25 -10.13 -16.17
CA TYR A 98 -6.87 -11.20 -17.08
C TYR A 98 -7.27 -10.82 -18.50
N VAL A 99 -6.41 -11.09 -19.46
CA VAL A 99 -6.71 -10.93 -20.88
C VAL A 99 -6.46 -12.28 -21.55
N SER A 100 -7.49 -12.85 -22.14
CA SER A 100 -7.41 -14.11 -22.89
C SER A 100 -7.87 -13.94 -24.32
N THR A 101 -7.30 -14.76 -25.20
CA THR A 101 -7.68 -14.88 -26.61
C THR A 101 -8.44 -16.19 -26.84
N ASP A 102 -9.20 -16.26 -27.94
CA ASP A 102 -9.91 -17.49 -28.35
C ASP A 102 -8.99 -18.53 -29.04
N VAL A 103 -7.76 -18.15 -29.37
CA VAL A 103 -6.70 -19.02 -29.91
C VAL A 103 -5.43 -18.91 -29.09
N ILE A 104 -4.59 -19.96 -29.14
CA ILE A 104 -3.31 -20.00 -28.44
C ILE A 104 -2.32 -19.04 -29.13
N GLU A 105 -1.87 -18.06 -28.37
CA GLU A 105 -0.86 -17.08 -28.79
C GLU A 105 0.54 -17.54 -28.40
N ASP A 106 1.53 -17.19 -29.20
CA ASP A 106 2.94 -17.44 -28.88
C ASP A 106 3.48 -16.39 -27.89
N ASP A 107 2.86 -15.21 -27.87
CA ASP A 107 3.17 -14.07 -27.00
C ASP A 107 1.86 -13.47 -26.46
N PRO A 108 1.24 -14.09 -25.43
CA PRO A 108 0.00 -13.60 -24.83
C PRO A 108 0.10 -12.16 -24.31
N SER A 109 1.29 -11.74 -23.87
CA SER A 109 1.57 -10.39 -23.35
C SER A 109 1.25 -9.28 -24.35
N ALA A 110 1.33 -9.59 -25.65
CA ALA A 110 0.96 -8.67 -26.72
C ALA A 110 -0.51 -8.22 -26.59
N ALA A 111 -1.41 -9.07 -26.10
CA ALA A 111 -2.83 -8.73 -25.92
C ALA A 111 -3.02 -7.64 -24.86
N VAL A 112 -2.31 -7.76 -23.73
CA VAL A 112 -2.29 -6.74 -22.68
C VAL A 112 -1.73 -5.43 -23.23
N SER A 113 -0.62 -5.50 -23.97
CA SER A 113 0.02 -4.33 -24.58
C SER A 113 -0.88 -3.59 -25.57
N LEU A 114 -1.61 -4.34 -26.40
CA LEU A 114 -2.55 -3.81 -27.39
C LEU A 114 -3.78 -3.17 -26.71
N LEU A 115 -4.36 -3.87 -25.73
CA LEU A 115 -5.45 -3.35 -24.92
C LEU A 115 -5.03 -2.04 -24.25
N TRP A 116 -3.88 -2.04 -23.58
CA TRP A 116 -3.35 -0.85 -22.90
C TRP A 116 -3.21 0.36 -23.83
N LYS A 117 -2.60 0.17 -25.00
CA LYS A 117 -2.45 1.23 -26.01
C LYS A 117 -3.80 1.74 -26.52
N HIS A 118 -4.76 0.84 -26.69
CA HIS A 118 -6.10 1.19 -27.10
C HIS A 118 -6.79 2.07 -26.04
N MET A 119 -6.79 1.63 -24.78
CA MET A 119 -7.41 2.36 -23.67
C MET A 119 -6.80 3.76 -23.53
N LYS A 120 -5.46 3.84 -23.52
CA LYS A 120 -4.71 5.11 -23.42
C LYS A 120 -4.94 6.07 -24.59
N LYS A 121 -5.30 5.57 -25.77
CA LYS A 121 -5.57 6.43 -26.93
C LYS A 121 -7.02 6.91 -26.98
N ASN A 122 -7.96 6.08 -26.57
CA ASN A 122 -9.38 6.31 -26.86
C ASN A 122 -10.24 6.68 -25.66
N LEU A 123 -9.80 6.40 -24.43
CA LEU A 123 -10.65 6.50 -23.24
C LEU A 123 -10.19 7.52 -22.19
N THR A 124 -8.92 7.96 -22.21
CA THR A 124 -8.30 8.78 -21.15
C THR A 124 -8.67 10.27 -21.11
N GLU A 125 -9.60 10.78 -21.92
CA GLU A 125 -9.94 12.22 -21.89
C GLU A 125 -11.43 12.53 -22.06
N LYS A 126 -12.28 11.52 -22.33
CA LYS A 126 -13.62 11.79 -22.86
C LYS A 126 -14.73 12.00 -21.83
N ASN A 127 -14.67 11.40 -20.63
CA ASN A 127 -15.83 11.40 -19.71
C ASN A 127 -15.50 11.39 -18.20
N GLY A 128 -14.35 11.91 -17.76
CA GLY A 128 -14.07 12.07 -16.33
C GLY A 128 -13.78 10.77 -15.54
N ILE A 129 -13.66 9.62 -16.21
CA ILE A 129 -13.06 8.41 -15.62
C ILE A 129 -11.58 8.42 -15.96
N ASP A 130 -10.74 8.69 -14.96
CA ASP A 130 -9.29 8.52 -15.07
C ASP A 130 -8.90 7.11 -14.65
N PHE A 131 -8.18 6.41 -15.53
CA PHE A 131 -7.65 5.09 -15.19
C PHE A 131 -6.40 5.28 -14.34
N HIS A 132 -6.58 5.28 -13.02
CA HIS A 132 -5.49 5.42 -12.05
C HIS A 132 -4.36 4.40 -12.24
N MET A 133 -4.67 3.23 -12.82
CA MET A 133 -3.73 2.13 -12.99
C MET A 133 -3.68 1.68 -14.45
N LEU A 134 -2.87 2.37 -15.24
CA LEU A 134 -2.41 1.92 -16.55
C LEU A 134 -0.90 1.61 -16.55
N GLY A 135 -0.22 1.68 -15.40
CA GLY A 135 1.22 1.46 -15.30
C GLY A 135 1.61 -0.02 -15.30
N PRO A 136 2.92 -0.34 -15.42
CA PRO A 136 3.35 -1.71 -15.31
C PRO A 136 3.08 -2.23 -13.89
N SER A 137 2.27 -3.27 -13.80
CA SER A 137 2.10 -4.06 -12.59
C SER A 137 3.42 -4.75 -12.24
N PRO A 138 3.83 -4.86 -10.97
CA PRO A 138 4.91 -5.76 -10.53
C PRO A 138 4.69 -7.22 -10.94
N PHE A 139 3.45 -7.57 -11.31
CA PHE A 139 3.09 -8.86 -11.89
C PHE A 139 2.52 -8.66 -13.30
N HIS A 140 3.40 -8.81 -14.27
CA HIS A 140 3.06 -9.09 -15.64
C HIS A 140 3.47 -10.52 -15.90
N ALA A 141 2.53 -11.38 -16.27
CA ALA A 141 2.83 -12.77 -16.51
C ALA A 141 2.03 -13.29 -17.70
N ASP A 142 2.69 -14.13 -18.49
CA ASP A 142 2.05 -14.99 -19.46
C ASP A 142 1.67 -16.31 -18.81
N PHE A 143 0.41 -16.68 -18.97
CA PHE A 143 -0.15 -17.88 -18.37
C PHE A 143 -0.36 -18.95 -19.43
N PHE A 144 0.25 -20.10 -19.23
CA PHE A 144 0.07 -21.27 -20.09
C PHE A 144 -0.56 -22.39 -19.28
N ILE A 145 -1.49 -23.12 -19.90
CA ILE A 145 -2.18 -24.25 -19.26
C ILE A 145 -1.87 -25.50 -20.08
N TYR A 146 -1.25 -26.48 -19.44
CA TYR A 146 -0.87 -27.75 -20.01
C TYR A 146 -1.68 -28.87 -19.37
N GLU A 147 -2.26 -29.73 -20.20
CA GLU A 147 -2.88 -30.95 -19.69
C GLU A 147 -1.83 -32.04 -19.46
N THR A 148 -1.89 -32.69 -18.31
CA THR A 148 -1.03 -33.81 -17.91
C THR A 148 -1.86 -35.03 -17.51
N ASP A 149 -1.26 -36.22 -17.67
CA ASP A 149 -1.82 -37.47 -17.17
C ASP A 149 -1.65 -37.62 -15.65
N GLU A 150 -0.79 -36.78 -15.05
CA GLU A 150 -0.59 -36.75 -13.62
C GLU A 150 -1.81 -36.18 -12.88
N ARG A 151 -2.11 -36.73 -11.70
CA ARG A 151 -3.25 -36.28 -10.87
C ARG A 151 -2.94 -35.02 -10.06
N LYS A 152 -1.87 -34.30 -10.36
CA LYS A 152 -1.42 -33.16 -9.58
C LYS A 152 -1.77 -31.86 -10.31
N TYR A 153 -2.33 -30.91 -9.56
CA TYR A 153 -2.36 -29.51 -9.97
C TYR A 153 -0.99 -28.93 -9.64
N ASP A 154 -0.18 -28.64 -10.67
CA ASP A 154 1.15 -28.08 -10.52
C ASP A 154 1.28 -26.75 -11.24
N VAL A 155 2.24 -25.95 -10.82
CA VAL A 155 2.50 -24.61 -11.36
C VAL A 155 3.99 -24.37 -11.30
N GLU A 156 4.56 -24.04 -12.45
CA GLU A 156 5.93 -23.57 -12.54
C GLU A 156 5.91 -22.07 -12.78
N TYR A 157 6.81 -21.37 -12.07
CA TYR A 157 7.00 -19.94 -12.17
C TYR A 157 8.42 -19.64 -12.62
N GLU A 158 8.55 -18.86 -13.68
CA GLU A 158 9.83 -18.42 -14.22
C GLU A 158 9.85 -16.88 -14.33
N GLU A 159 10.81 -16.26 -13.65
CA GLU A 159 11.05 -14.81 -13.78
C GLU A 159 11.71 -14.52 -15.12
N SER A 160 11.18 -13.52 -15.83
CA SER A 160 11.67 -13.14 -17.16
C SER A 160 11.77 -11.61 -17.29
N TYR A 161 12.54 -11.16 -18.29
CA TYR A 161 12.65 -9.74 -18.58
C TYR A 161 11.39 -9.25 -19.29
N GLY A 162 10.50 -8.58 -18.55
CA GLY A 162 9.25 -8.02 -19.06
C GLY A 162 8.04 -8.71 -18.43
N TYR A 163 7.63 -9.83 -19.01
CA TYR A 163 6.55 -10.68 -18.49
C TYR A 163 7.16 -11.97 -17.93
N ASP A 164 6.80 -12.31 -16.69
CA ASP A 164 7.07 -13.60 -16.08
C ASP A 164 6.29 -14.71 -16.82
N ILE A 165 6.67 -15.96 -16.63
CA ILE A 165 5.95 -17.10 -17.21
C ILE A 165 5.39 -17.95 -16.08
N VAL A 166 4.11 -18.28 -16.18
CA VAL A 166 3.38 -19.13 -15.23
C VAL A 166 2.75 -20.29 -15.98
N ASN A 167 3.29 -21.48 -15.78
CA ASN A 167 2.84 -22.71 -16.43
C ASN A 167 1.99 -23.52 -15.46
N PHE A 168 0.69 -23.64 -15.72
CA PHE A 168 -0.21 -24.53 -15.00
C PHE A 168 -0.23 -25.91 -15.62
N TYR A 169 -0.09 -26.95 -14.80
CA TYR A 169 -0.24 -28.35 -15.19
C TYR A 169 -1.50 -28.90 -14.53
N ILE A 170 -2.47 -29.28 -15.38
CA ILE A 170 -3.78 -29.71 -14.96
C ILE A 170 -4.08 -31.12 -15.44
N GLN A 171 -4.87 -31.89 -14.70
CA GLN A 171 -5.29 -33.20 -15.15
C GLN A 171 -6.11 -33.12 -16.44
N LYS A 172 -5.80 -33.97 -17.42
CA LYS A 172 -6.57 -34.10 -18.67
C LYS A 172 -8.06 -34.30 -18.44
N GLY A 173 -8.87 -33.67 -19.30
CA GLY A 173 -10.33 -33.86 -19.32
C GLY A 173 -11.09 -33.06 -18.27
N ARG A 174 -10.43 -32.17 -17.53
CA ARG A 174 -11.13 -31.15 -16.73
C ARG A 174 -11.83 -30.16 -17.66
N ASN A 175 -12.95 -29.60 -17.17
CA ASN A 175 -13.63 -28.53 -17.88
C ASN A 175 -12.74 -27.28 -17.93
N LEU A 176 -12.55 -26.71 -19.12
CA LEU A 176 -11.68 -25.55 -19.33
C LEU A 176 -12.12 -24.32 -18.53
N GLN A 177 -13.43 -24.12 -18.35
CA GLN A 177 -13.96 -22.98 -17.60
C GLN A 177 -13.64 -23.12 -16.12
N ASP A 178 -13.80 -24.31 -15.54
CA ASP A 178 -13.45 -24.59 -14.15
C ASP A 178 -11.95 -24.40 -13.92
N VAL A 179 -11.14 -24.87 -14.87
CA VAL A 179 -9.68 -24.67 -14.86
C VAL A 179 -9.33 -23.18 -14.89
N LYS A 180 -9.93 -22.42 -15.80
CA LYS A 180 -9.69 -20.98 -15.94
C LYS A 180 -10.02 -20.28 -14.63
N PHE A 181 -11.18 -20.61 -14.04
CA PHE A 181 -11.61 -20.08 -12.75
C PHE A 181 -10.63 -20.43 -11.63
N ASP A 182 -10.21 -21.69 -11.50
CA ASP A 182 -9.27 -22.14 -10.47
C ASP A 182 -7.93 -21.38 -10.58
N CYS A 183 -7.39 -21.24 -11.79
CA CYS A 183 -6.13 -20.53 -12.03
C CYS A 183 -6.27 -19.03 -11.71
N GLN A 184 -7.36 -18.40 -12.14
CA GLN A 184 -7.64 -16.99 -11.86
C GLN A 184 -7.88 -16.74 -10.36
N ASP A 185 -8.58 -17.63 -9.66
CA ASP A 185 -8.82 -17.49 -8.22
C ASP A 185 -7.52 -17.59 -7.42
N ARG A 186 -6.64 -18.54 -7.80
CA ARG A 186 -5.32 -18.68 -7.20
C ARG A 186 -4.48 -17.42 -7.37
N ILE A 187 -4.28 -16.99 -8.61
CA ILE A 187 -3.44 -15.83 -8.92
C ILE A 187 -3.99 -14.55 -8.30
N LYS A 188 -5.32 -14.38 -8.29
CA LYS A 188 -5.99 -13.27 -7.63
C LYS A 188 -5.62 -13.20 -6.15
N GLN A 189 -5.70 -14.31 -5.43
CA GLN A 189 -5.36 -14.34 -4.00
C GLN A 189 -3.91 -13.96 -3.78
N GLU A 190 -2.96 -14.62 -4.49
CA GLU A 190 -1.53 -14.34 -4.32
C GLU A 190 -1.17 -12.87 -4.63
N ILE A 191 -1.69 -12.30 -5.74
CA ILE A 191 -1.43 -10.91 -6.13
C ILE A 191 -2.09 -9.92 -5.16
N SER A 192 -3.32 -10.21 -4.72
CA SER A 192 -4.02 -9.36 -3.75
C SER A 192 -3.27 -9.30 -2.42
N THR A 193 -2.78 -10.44 -1.91
CA THR A 193 -1.94 -10.48 -0.71
C THR A 193 -0.68 -9.64 -0.89
N TYR A 194 0.01 -9.74 -2.04
CA TYR A 194 1.18 -8.91 -2.32
C TYR A 194 0.87 -7.41 -2.22
N TYR A 195 -0.17 -6.94 -2.91
CA TYR A 195 -0.49 -5.51 -2.90
C TYR A 195 -0.94 -5.02 -1.52
N SER A 196 -1.61 -5.87 -0.74
CA SER A 196 -1.92 -5.57 0.66
C SER A 196 -0.65 -5.32 1.47
N ILE A 197 0.39 -6.13 1.28
CA ILE A 197 1.69 -5.94 1.94
C ILE A 197 2.31 -4.60 1.53
N ILE A 198 2.31 -4.29 0.23
CA ILE A 198 2.84 -3.02 -0.30
C ILE A 198 2.08 -1.83 0.29
N ASN A 199 0.75 -1.87 0.33
CA ASN A 199 -0.06 -0.79 0.90
C ASN A 199 0.24 -0.61 2.39
N THR A 200 0.31 -1.70 3.16
CA THR A 200 0.69 -1.67 4.58
C THR A 200 2.08 -1.06 4.78
N LYS A 201 3.05 -1.46 3.95
CA LYS A 201 4.42 -0.92 3.97
C LYS A 201 4.44 0.58 3.67
N ASN A 202 3.70 1.04 2.66
CA ASN A 202 3.59 2.45 2.31
C ASN A 202 2.97 3.26 3.46
N ASN A 203 1.87 2.77 4.05
CA ASN A 203 1.20 3.41 5.18
C ASN A 203 2.12 3.53 6.41
N VAL A 204 2.84 2.45 6.74
CA VAL A 204 3.88 2.45 7.78
C VAL A 204 4.98 3.44 7.45
N GLY A 205 5.48 3.45 6.21
CA GLY A 205 6.51 4.36 5.73
C GLY A 205 6.13 5.83 5.86
N THR A 206 4.89 6.18 5.50
CA THR A 206 4.31 7.52 5.64
C THR A 206 4.22 7.93 7.11
N ASN A 207 3.73 7.04 7.98
CA ASN A 207 3.65 7.30 9.42
C ASN A 207 5.03 7.54 10.05
N ILE A 208 6.03 6.73 9.68
CA ILE A 208 7.42 6.90 10.13
C ILE A 208 8.00 8.21 9.60
N SER A 209 7.78 8.55 8.33
CA SER A 209 8.30 9.78 7.71
C SER A 209 7.72 11.02 8.37
N ASN A 210 6.41 11.04 8.65
CA ASN A 210 5.74 12.11 9.38
C ASN A 210 6.33 12.30 10.79
N LEU A 211 6.62 11.20 11.49
CA LEU A 211 7.27 11.25 12.79
C LEU A 211 8.72 11.75 12.68
N ALA A 212 9.48 11.28 11.68
CA ALA A 212 10.86 11.70 11.44
C ALA A 212 10.94 13.20 11.21
N ILE A 213 10.04 13.77 10.39
CA ILE A 213 9.92 15.21 10.16
C ILE A 213 9.67 15.97 11.49
N LEU A 214 8.82 15.44 12.37
CA LEU A 214 8.56 16.04 13.68
C LEU A 214 9.80 15.97 14.60
N ILE A 215 10.53 14.85 14.60
CA ILE A 215 11.77 14.68 15.35
C ILE A 215 12.83 15.67 14.85
N ASP A 216 13.07 15.72 13.55
CA ASP A 216 14.09 16.58 12.93
C ASP A 216 13.84 18.07 13.18
N LYS A 217 12.58 18.50 13.18
CA LYS A 217 12.19 19.87 13.56
C LYS A 217 12.57 20.20 15.00
N ASN A 218 12.50 19.23 15.91
CA ASN A 218 12.73 19.44 17.33
C ASN A 218 14.20 19.19 17.75
N THR A 219 14.96 18.42 16.98
CA THR A 219 16.40 18.18 17.21
C THR A 219 17.29 19.26 16.57
N ASN A 220 16.90 19.84 15.43
CA ASN A 220 17.66 20.88 14.71
C ASN A 220 17.53 22.29 15.34
N PHE A 221 17.68 22.39 16.65
CA PHE A 221 17.57 23.61 17.44
C PHE A 221 18.62 24.71 17.11
N LYS A 222 19.54 24.48 16.16
CA LYS A 222 20.66 25.39 15.83
C LYS A 222 20.66 26.02 14.44
N ARG A 223 19.79 25.65 13.50
CA ARG A 223 19.75 26.28 12.16
C ARG A 223 18.67 27.37 12.10
N LYS A 224 19.06 28.59 12.48
CA LYS A 224 18.25 29.82 12.57
C LYS A 224 17.66 30.36 11.24
N THR A 225 17.70 29.64 10.11
CA THR A 225 17.51 30.28 8.79
C THR A 225 16.22 29.95 8.02
N PHE A 226 15.32 29.09 8.49
CA PHE A 226 14.03 28.87 7.79
C PHE A 226 12.84 29.26 8.67
N SER A 227 12.43 30.54 8.56
CA SER A 227 11.39 31.18 9.38
C SER A 227 9.98 31.13 8.79
N PHE A 228 9.67 30.20 7.87
CA PHE A 228 8.38 30.21 7.16
C PHE A 228 7.35 29.18 7.63
N TRP A 229 7.64 28.36 8.65
CA TRP A 229 6.72 27.31 9.11
C TRP A 229 6.08 27.61 10.48
N PRO A 230 4.82 27.18 10.69
CA PRO A 230 4.01 27.53 11.85
C PRO A 230 4.67 27.04 13.15
N LYS A 231 4.92 27.99 14.07
CA LYS A 231 5.77 27.87 15.26
C LYS A 231 5.27 26.98 16.41
N ASN A 232 4.17 26.23 16.26
CA ASN A 232 3.41 25.79 17.45
C ASN A 232 3.29 24.27 17.69
N GLN A 233 3.91 23.39 16.89
CA GLN A 233 3.95 21.96 17.23
C GLN A 233 5.23 21.63 18.01
N LYS A 234 5.13 21.63 19.34
CA LYS A 234 6.13 20.99 20.21
C LYS A 234 6.00 19.47 20.07
N LEU A 235 7.12 18.79 19.87
CA LEU A 235 7.15 17.34 19.95
C LEU A 235 6.97 16.90 21.40
N ASP A 236 5.90 16.19 21.69
CA ASP A 236 5.80 15.39 22.91
C ASP A 236 6.56 14.07 22.67
N ILE A 237 7.65 13.88 23.42
CA ILE A 237 8.54 12.71 23.30
C ILE A 237 7.79 11.42 23.67
N TYR A 238 6.90 11.47 24.67
CA TYR A 238 6.14 10.30 25.11
C TYR A 238 5.12 9.89 24.06
N ASP A 239 4.37 10.86 23.53
CA ASP A 239 3.44 10.59 22.43
C ASP A 239 4.15 10.02 21.20
N ALA A 240 5.33 10.54 20.88
CA ALA A 240 6.13 10.04 19.76
C ALA A 240 6.60 8.60 19.98
N LEU A 241 7.02 8.24 21.20
CA LEU A 241 7.38 6.87 21.56
C LEU A 241 6.17 5.93 21.49
N ILE A 242 5.02 6.36 22.01
CA ILE A 242 3.76 5.58 21.92
C ILE A 242 3.37 5.37 20.46
N LYS A 243 3.51 6.38 19.60
CA LYS A 243 3.26 6.25 18.15
C LYS A 243 4.19 5.23 17.49
N LEU A 244 5.49 5.27 17.80
CA LEU A 244 6.43 4.26 17.28
C LEU A 244 6.09 2.84 17.76
N GLU A 245 5.67 2.68 19.00
CA GLU A 245 5.28 1.38 19.55
C GLU A 245 4.01 0.84 18.89
N LYS A 246 3.03 1.72 18.62
CA LYS A 246 1.85 1.36 17.81
C LYS A 246 2.24 0.92 16.40
N ILE A 247 3.13 1.66 15.73
CA ILE A 247 3.63 1.31 14.39
C ILE A 247 4.35 -0.05 14.41
N GLN A 248 5.22 -0.29 15.40
CA GLN A 248 5.89 -1.59 15.57
C GLN A 248 4.88 -2.73 15.74
N THR A 249 3.86 -2.52 16.58
CA THR A 249 2.80 -3.51 16.83
C THR A 249 1.98 -3.78 15.57
N GLN A 250 1.69 -2.76 14.77
CA GLN A 250 1.02 -2.89 13.47
C GLN A 250 1.84 -3.73 12.49
N ILE A 251 3.15 -3.52 12.43
CA ILE A 251 4.06 -4.27 11.55
C ILE A 251 4.09 -5.76 11.95
N GLU A 252 4.24 -6.07 13.24
CA GLU A 252 4.26 -7.44 13.74
C GLU A 252 2.91 -8.14 13.55
N GLY A 253 1.81 -7.41 13.73
CA GLY A 253 0.46 -7.91 13.46
C GLY A 253 0.24 -8.22 11.99
N ALA A 254 0.64 -7.30 11.10
CA ALA A 254 0.54 -7.46 9.65
C ALA A 254 1.39 -8.63 9.14
N GLU A 255 2.64 -8.76 9.62
CA GLU A 255 3.50 -9.90 9.26
C GLU A 255 2.85 -11.24 9.60
N ARG A 256 2.29 -11.35 10.82
CA ARG A 256 1.62 -12.58 11.25
C ARG A 256 0.41 -12.88 10.36
N TYR A 257 -0.42 -11.87 10.12
CA TYR A 257 -1.59 -11.97 9.26
C TYR A 257 -1.23 -12.48 7.86
N TYR A 258 -0.24 -11.86 7.19
CA TYR A 258 0.15 -12.26 5.84
C TYR A 258 0.77 -13.66 5.78
N LYS A 259 1.49 -14.08 6.83
CA LYS A 259 2.00 -15.46 6.92
C LYS A 259 0.88 -16.49 7.08
N GLU A 260 -0.14 -16.18 7.87
CA GLU A 260 -1.33 -17.03 8.02
C GLU A 260 -2.15 -17.10 6.72
N GLU A 261 -2.27 -15.98 6.01
CA GLU A 261 -2.91 -15.89 4.70
C GLU A 261 -2.16 -16.73 3.66
N LEU A 262 -0.83 -16.60 3.56
CA LEU A 262 0.00 -17.42 2.68
C LEU A 262 -0.10 -18.90 3.00
N ASN A 263 -0.09 -19.29 4.28
CA ASN A 263 -0.30 -20.69 4.67
C ASN A 263 -1.70 -21.19 4.27
N THR A 264 -2.73 -20.34 4.31
CA THR A 264 -4.08 -20.69 3.85
C THR A 264 -4.09 -20.92 2.33
N ILE A 265 -3.42 -20.06 1.56
CA ILE A 265 -3.25 -20.21 0.10
C ILE A 265 -2.49 -21.51 -0.21
N GLU A 266 -1.38 -21.76 0.48
CA GLU A 266 -0.57 -22.97 0.33
C GLU A 266 -1.36 -24.24 0.69
N GLN A 267 -2.17 -24.22 1.75
CA GLN A 267 -3.04 -25.36 2.09
C GLN A 267 -4.11 -25.61 1.02
N LYS A 268 -4.65 -24.54 0.41
CA LYS A 268 -5.66 -24.64 -0.65
C LYS A 268 -5.08 -25.15 -1.96
N PHE A 269 -3.89 -24.70 -2.35
CA PHE A 269 -3.31 -24.94 -3.68
C PHE A 269 -2.07 -25.83 -3.70
N GLY A 270 -1.55 -26.21 -2.53
CA GLY A 270 -0.37 -27.06 -2.33
C GLY A 270 0.96 -26.31 -2.26
N PHE A 271 1.07 -25.13 -2.86
CA PHE A 271 2.23 -24.23 -2.84
C PHE A 271 1.81 -22.85 -3.37
N ILE A 272 2.66 -21.83 -3.20
CA ILE A 272 2.43 -20.44 -3.65
C ILE A 272 3.31 -20.19 -4.88
N ALA A 273 2.72 -19.73 -6.00
CA ALA A 273 3.44 -19.58 -7.27
C ALA A 273 4.43 -18.40 -7.21
N ILE A 274 4.00 -17.24 -6.73
CA ILE A 274 4.83 -16.02 -6.63
C ILE A 274 5.47 -15.84 -5.24
N ASN A 275 5.70 -16.96 -4.53
CA ASN A 275 6.17 -16.97 -3.14
C ASN A 275 7.43 -16.12 -2.89
N PRO A 276 8.47 -16.14 -3.75
CA PRO A 276 9.70 -15.39 -3.50
C PRO A 276 9.45 -13.88 -3.39
N LYS A 277 8.63 -13.32 -4.29
CA LYS A 277 8.29 -11.88 -4.30
C LYS A 277 7.49 -11.49 -3.06
N ILE A 278 6.50 -12.30 -2.66
CA ILE A 278 5.68 -12.02 -1.48
C ILE A 278 6.52 -12.12 -0.19
N THR A 279 7.30 -13.20 -0.06
CA THR A 279 8.14 -13.42 1.13
C THR A 279 9.15 -12.29 1.30
N TYR A 280 9.78 -11.84 0.21
CA TYR A 280 10.69 -10.70 0.21
C TYR A 280 10.02 -9.41 0.73
N GLU A 281 8.79 -9.11 0.31
CA GLU A 281 8.07 -7.94 0.81
C GLU A 281 7.64 -8.06 2.27
N ILE A 282 7.27 -9.26 2.74
CA ILE A 282 7.02 -9.52 4.17
C ILE A 282 8.29 -9.28 4.99
N GLU A 283 9.45 -9.71 4.51
CA GLU A 283 10.73 -9.46 5.16
C GLU A 283 11.08 -7.97 5.17
N ASN A 284 10.88 -7.26 4.06
CA ASN A 284 11.08 -5.82 3.98
C ASN A 284 10.15 -5.01 4.87
N LEU A 285 8.96 -5.53 5.19
CA LEU A 285 8.07 -4.89 6.16
C LEU A 285 8.73 -4.78 7.55
N LYS A 286 9.64 -5.72 7.89
CA LYS A 286 10.42 -5.69 9.14
C LYS A 286 11.61 -4.76 9.10
N ASP A 287 12.21 -4.55 7.93
CA ASP A 287 13.35 -3.64 7.76
C ASP A 287 12.92 -2.16 7.78
N ASN A 288 12.03 -1.84 8.71
CA ASN A 288 11.55 -0.51 8.94
C ASN A 288 12.52 0.24 9.88
N LYS A 289 12.60 1.56 9.70
CA LYS A 289 13.51 2.42 10.45
C LYS A 289 13.03 2.73 11.89
N VAL A 290 12.09 1.97 12.46
CA VAL A 290 11.50 2.24 13.79
C VAL A 290 12.56 2.19 14.89
N GLY A 291 13.43 1.17 14.88
CA GLY A 291 14.48 0.98 15.89
C GLY A 291 15.38 2.21 16.07
N PRO A 292 16.01 2.74 14.99
CA PRO A 292 16.77 3.98 15.04
C PRO A 292 16.03 5.17 15.66
N TYR A 293 14.78 5.43 15.27
CA TYR A 293 14.00 6.56 15.83
C TYR A 293 13.63 6.35 17.30
N LYS A 294 13.34 5.11 17.70
CA LYS A 294 13.09 4.77 19.11
C LYS A 294 14.32 5.05 19.97
N ASN A 295 15.52 4.73 19.47
CA ASN A 295 16.78 5.03 20.16
C ASN A 295 17.03 6.54 20.28
N ILE A 296 16.75 7.32 19.22
CA ILE A 296 16.86 8.79 19.24
C ILE A 296 15.91 9.39 20.29
N LEU A 297 14.63 9.02 20.25
CA LEU A 297 13.63 9.54 21.18
C LEU A 297 13.92 9.13 22.63
N SER A 298 14.40 7.91 22.85
CA SER A 298 14.81 7.45 24.20
C SER A 298 15.99 8.29 24.72
N THR A 299 16.98 8.56 23.87
CA THR A 299 18.10 9.45 24.23
C THR A 299 17.62 10.88 24.53
N MET A 300 16.65 11.39 23.77
CA MET A 300 16.04 12.71 24.04
C MET A 300 15.29 12.72 25.37
N LYS A 301 14.52 11.66 25.66
CA LYS A 301 13.81 11.47 26.93
C LYS A 301 14.77 11.48 28.10
N ASP A 302 15.88 10.75 28.01
CA ASP A 302 16.89 10.67 29.06
C ASP A 302 17.59 12.02 29.29
N ARG A 303 17.88 12.76 28.23
CA ARG A 303 18.41 14.13 28.36
C ARG A 303 17.42 15.07 29.03
N TYR A 304 16.15 14.99 28.65
CA TYR A 304 15.10 15.83 29.24
C TYR A 304 14.87 15.50 30.72
N SER A 305 14.93 14.22 31.11
CA SER A 305 14.84 13.80 32.51
C SER A 305 16.06 14.26 33.31
N LEU A 306 17.27 14.22 32.73
CA LEU A 306 18.50 14.74 33.35
C LEU A 306 18.48 16.27 33.51
N GLU A 307 17.99 17.02 32.51
CA GLU A 307 17.87 18.49 32.63
C GLU A 307 16.85 18.89 33.68
N THR A 308 15.71 18.20 33.75
CA THR A 308 14.68 18.47 34.77
C THR A 308 15.15 18.06 36.17
N THR A 309 15.86 16.94 36.33
CA THR A 309 16.47 16.55 37.61
C THR A 309 17.62 17.47 38.01
N SER A 310 18.49 17.89 37.09
CA SER A 310 19.55 18.87 37.36
C SER A 310 18.97 20.23 37.74
N ASN A 311 17.96 20.72 37.01
CA ASN A 311 17.32 22.00 37.31
C ASN A 311 16.52 21.96 38.61
N SER A 312 15.82 20.87 38.91
CA SER A 312 15.13 20.70 40.19
C SER A 312 16.10 20.52 41.35
N ALA A 313 17.23 19.82 41.15
CA ALA A 313 18.30 19.71 42.14
C ALA A 313 18.97 21.06 42.42
N VAL A 314 19.26 21.86 41.39
CA VAL A 314 19.81 23.22 41.54
C VAL A 314 18.80 24.15 42.22
N LYS A 315 17.53 24.13 41.80
CA LYS A 315 16.47 24.92 42.48
C LYS A 315 16.28 24.47 43.92
N GLY A 316 16.33 23.17 44.19
CA GLY A 316 16.26 22.59 45.52
C GLY A 316 17.47 22.95 46.39
N ALA A 317 18.68 22.96 45.82
CA ALA A 317 19.90 23.39 46.49
C ALA A 317 19.87 24.89 46.80
N ILE A 318 19.43 25.73 45.86
CA ILE A 318 19.23 27.17 46.08
C ILE A 318 18.19 27.40 47.19
N ALA A 319 17.04 26.71 47.13
CA ALA A 319 16.01 26.80 48.16
C ALA A 319 16.54 26.32 49.52
N GLY A 320 17.31 25.23 49.57
CA GLY A 320 17.92 24.70 50.78
C GLY A 320 18.96 25.64 51.39
N VAL A 321 19.80 26.28 50.57
CA VAL A 321 20.76 27.30 51.02
C VAL A 321 20.04 28.53 51.56
N ILE A 322 19.00 29.01 50.89
CA ILE A 322 18.17 30.14 51.37
C ILE A 322 17.52 29.76 52.71
N VAL A 323 16.85 28.62 52.79
CA VAL A 323 16.18 28.16 54.01
C VAL A 323 17.19 27.99 55.15
N GLY A 324 18.29 27.26 54.93
CA GLY A 324 19.30 26.99 55.95
C GLY A 324 20.09 28.22 56.42
N TYR A 325 20.39 29.17 55.52
CA TYR A 325 21.10 30.40 55.88
C TYR A 325 20.21 31.38 56.65
N PHE A 326 18.92 31.45 56.32
CA PHE A 326 18.00 32.42 56.92
C PHE A 326 17.19 31.90 58.12
N LEU A 327 17.06 30.58 58.32
CA LEU A 327 16.38 29.99 59.48
C LEU A 327 16.92 30.41 60.87
N PRO A 328 18.23 30.64 61.05
CA PRO A 328 18.78 31.09 62.34
C PRO A 328 18.52 32.57 62.64
N TYR A 329 18.18 33.37 61.63
CA TYR A 329 17.98 34.81 61.77
C TYR A 329 16.47 35.13 61.92
N SER A 330 16.18 36.08 62.82
CA SER A 330 14.88 36.37 63.44
C SER A 330 13.61 36.24 62.57
N LYS A 331 12.47 35.94 63.25
CA LYS A 331 11.10 35.80 62.70
C LYS A 331 10.69 36.87 61.67
N ASP A 332 11.26 38.07 61.75
CA ASP A 332 10.93 39.21 60.88
C ASP A 332 11.50 39.06 59.46
N ILE A 333 12.65 38.40 59.30
CA ILE A 333 13.24 38.12 57.98
C ILE A 333 12.44 37.03 57.25
N ILE A 334 11.92 36.05 57.99
CA ILE A 334 11.10 34.96 57.44
C ILE A 334 9.84 35.52 56.77
N LEU A 335 9.16 36.50 57.38
CA LEU A 335 7.98 37.16 56.81
C LEU A 335 8.27 37.88 55.48
N TYR A 336 9.48 38.42 55.31
CA TYR A 336 9.88 39.15 54.11
C TYR A 336 10.24 38.22 52.93
N ILE A 337 10.85 37.06 53.22
CA ILE A 337 11.33 36.13 52.19
C ILE A 337 10.23 35.10 51.80
N MET A 338 9.23 34.86 52.65
CA MET A 338 8.14 33.90 52.42
C MET A 338 7.40 34.07 51.08
N PRO A 339 7.08 35.29 50.59
CA PRO A 339 6.44 35.48 49.28
C PRO A 339 7.34 35.08 48.11
N ILE A 340 8.65 35.25 48.24
CA ILE A 340 9.64 34.87 47.23
C ILE A 340 9.77 33.35 47.19
N ILE A 341 9.87 32.70 48.35
CA ILE A 341 9.86 31.23 48.45
C ILE A 341 8.56 30.66 47.89
N LYS A 342 7.40 31.28 48.17
CA LYS A 342 6.11 30.85 47.63
C LYS A 342 6.06 30.98 46.10
N ARG A 343 6.62 32.04 45.51
CA ARG A 343 6.74 32.19 44.05
C ARG A 343 7.70 31.17 43.43
N ILE A 344 8.81 30.86 44.09
CA ILE A 344 9.75 29.83 43.61
C ILE A 344 9.10 28.45 43.69
N ALA A 345 8.43 28.12 44.80
CA ALA A 345 7.70 26.85 44.97
C ALA A 345 6.57 26.68 43.94
N LEU A 346 5.83 27.75 43.64
CA LEU A 346 4.80 27.76 42.58
C LEU A 346 5.37 27.70 41.16
N SER A 347 6.69 27.84 40.97
CA SER A 347 7.37 27.67 39.67
C SER A 347 8.08 26.32 39.53
N ILE A 348 7.97 25.47 40.56
CA ILE A 348 8.51 24.11 40.63
C ILE A 348 7.37 23.08 40.50
N ILE A 349 6.17 23.43 40.94
CA ILE A 349 4.90 22.76 40.57
C ILE A 349 4.49 23.27 39.20
#